data_AF-A0A359F4N9-F1
#
_entry.id   AF-A0A359F4N9-F1
#
_cell.length_a   1.000
_cell.length_b   1.000
_cell.length_c   1.000
_cell.angle_alpha   90.00
_cell.angle_beta   90.00
_cell.angle_gamma   90.00
#
_symmetry.space_group_name_H-M   'P 1'
#
loop_
_entity.id
_entity.type
_entity.pdbx_description
1 polymer ?
#
loop_
_entity_poly.entity_id
_entity_poly.type
_entity_poly.pdbx_seq_one_letter_code
_entity_poly.pdbx_strand_id
1 'polypeptide(L)'
;MKRLGAVVLAVGMIVAALAWRSRGSGEAPRAGIDDQSGPVVVVCGSDNSAVCDSLRDRLDASRFTVRSVAPLDTVAALNSQEDPDWSYWVTSEIWVQSAISQPGSAERISAQSSVELGSSPTSLVMAKERSVPLAAHCGGVIDWACIFNNAGKNWADLGGNSAWGQLKLGVGPSSTSDGRLALAGFALAGLPAGADTTDLSVADSFRTQLSNASSSNKAAPDQLGRFLTTPAFASVILSSKAQFRVADAANSSKFVVSTPEPALLDRLMVVPSAGSAAAPPPSAELLKALSSVAADQGWESGSATAADLPSAGLLDQLAQLWNTK
;
A
#
# COMPACT_ATOMS: atom_id res chain seq x y z
N MET A 1 18.01 -56.56 -23.43
CA MET A 1 16.69 -56.79 -22.80
C MET A 1 16.53 -56.19 -21.39
N LYS A 2 17.28 -55.14 -20.99
CA LYS A 2 17.11 -54.46 -19.68
C LYS A 2 16.57 -53.02 -19.78
N ARG A 3 16.35 -52.49 -21.00
CA ARG A 3 15.84 -51.13 -21.23
C ARG A 3 14.34 -51.07 -21.56
N LEU A 4 13.68 -52.20 -21.79
CA LEU A 4 12.23 -52.29 -22.02
C LEU A 4 11.41 -52.45 -20.72
N GLY A 5 12.02 -52.92 -19.62
CA GLY A 5 11.33 -53.09 -18.34
C GLY A 5 11.05 -51.78 -17.59
N ALA A 6 11.93 -50.78 -17.72
CA ALA A 6 11.79 -49.50 -17.01
C ALA A 6 10.67 -48.62 -17.58
N VAL A 7 10.42 -48.70 -18.89
CA VAL A 7 9.37 -47.90 -19.55
C VAL A 7 7.97 -48.44 -19.21
N VAL A 8 7.82 -49.75 -19.07
CA VAL A 8 6.54 -50.38 -18.68
C VAL A 8 6.18 -50.06 -17.22
N LEU A 9 7.18 -49.97 -16.33
CA LEU A 9 6.97 -49.56 -14.93
C LEU A 9 6.57 -48.09 -14.78
N ALA A 10 7.16 -47.19 -15.57
CA ALA A 10 6.82 -45.77 -15.55
C ALA A 10 5.41 -45.49 -16.10
N VAL A 11 5.02 -46.15 -17.20
CA VAL A 11 3.66 -46.06 -17.75
C VAL A 11 2.64 -46.69 -16.80
N GLY A 12 3.00 -47.79 -16.12
CA GLY A 12 2.16 -48.42 -15.10
C GLY A 12 1.84 -47.50 -13.92
N MET A 13 2.81 -46.73 -13.43
CA MET A 13 2.58 -45.77 -12.33
C MET A 13 1.73 -44.57 -12.75
N ILE A 14 1.89 -44.08 -13.99
CA ILE A 14 1.07 -42.98 -14.52
C ILE A 14 -0.39 -43.44 -14.71
N VAL A 15 -0.61 -44.65 -15.22
CA VAL A 15 -1.96 -45.22 -15.37
C VAL A 15 -2.59 -45.54 -14.02
N ALA A 16 -1.82 -46.01 -13.03
CA ALA A 16 -2.33 -46.26 -11.68
C ALA A 16 -2.71 -44.96 -10.94
N ALA A 17 -1.95 -43.88 -11.12
CA ALA A 17 -2.27 -42.56 -10.56
C ALA A 17 -3.54 -41.94 -11.18
N LEU A 18 -3.75 -42.14 -12.49
CA LEU A 18 -4.96 -41.70 -13.19
C LEU A 18 -6.19 -42.55 -12.85
N ALA A 19 -6.02 -43.86 -12.61
CA ALA A 19 -7.11 -44.77 -12.25
C ALA A 19 -7.59 -44.61 -10.80
N TRP A 20 -6.77 -44.09 -9.88
CA TRP A 20 -7.21 -43.73 -8.53
C TRP A 20 -7.95 -42.39 -8.49
N ARG A 21 -7.64 -41.47 -9.41
CA ARG A 21 -8.34 -40.19 -9.50
C ARG A 21 -9.76 -40.31 -10.09
N SER A 22 -10.05 -41.38 -10.83
CA SER A 22 -11.33 -41.56 -11.53
C SER A 22 -12.36 -42.44 -10.81
N ARG A 23 -12.12 -42.87 -9.56
CA ARG A 23 -13.02 -43.79 -8.82
C ARG A 23 -13.92 -43.15 -7.76
N GLY A 24 -13.98 -41.82 -7.66
CA GLY A 24 -14.98 -41.10 -6.90
C GLY A 24 -16.18 -40.69 -7.77
N SER A 25 -17.17 -41.59 -7.87
CA SER A 25 -18.52 -41.46 -8.47
C SER A 25 -18.63 -40.94 -9.91
N GLY A 26 -19.05 -41.85 -10.81
CA GLY A 26 -19.29 -41.57 -12.22
C GLY A 26 -20.75 -41.32 -12.55
N GLU A 27 -20.95 -40.28 -13.35
CA GLU A 27 -22.02 -40.13 -14.34
C GLU A 27 -21.37 -39.43 -15.55
N ALA A 28 -21.72 -39.86 -16.77
CA ALA A 28 -21.04 -39.44 -17.98
C ALA A 28 -21.19 -37.92 -18.22
N PRO A 29 -20.10 -37.13 -18.40
CA PRO A 29 -20.26 -35.73 -18.73
C PRO A 29 -20.56 -35.60 -20.22
N ARG A 30 -21.77 -35.14 -20.51
CA ARG A 30 -22.03 -34.28 -21.67
C ARG A 30 -20.99 -33.17 -21.65
N ALA A 31 -20.58 -32.66 -22.81
CA ALA A 31 -19.76 -31.45 -22.92
C ALA A 31 -20.53 -30.24 -22.35
N GLY A 32 -20.55 -30.13 -21.04
CA GLY A 32 -20.84 -28.94 -20.27
C GLY A 32 -19.52 -28.39 -19.79
N ILE A 33 -19.37 -27.08 -19.87
CA ILE A 33 -18.32 -26.34 -19.19
C ILE A 33 -18.59 -26.59 -17.70
N ASP A 34 -17.91 -27.56 -17.10
CA ASP A 34 -18.00 -27.79 -15.65
C ASP A 34 -17.37 -26.58 -14.97
N ASP A 35 -18.23 -25.83 -14.31
CA ASP A 35 -17.95 -24.65 -13.52
C ASP A 35 -17.19 -25.06 -12.24
N GLN A 36 -15.92 -25.48 -12.38
CA GLN A 36 -15.02 -25.80 -11.26
C GLN A 36 -14.41 -24.54 -10.61
N SER A 37 -15.11 -23.42 -10.65
CA SER A 37 -14.59 -22.17 -10.12
C SER A 37 -15.29 -21.89 -8.81
N GLY A 38 -14.67 -22.24 -7.68
CA GLY A 38 -15.03 -21.61 -6.41
C GLY A 38 -15.03 -20.07 -6.57
N PRO A 39 -15.74 -19.34 -5.70
CA PRO A 39 -15.86 -17.89 -5.85
C PRO A 39 -14.47 -17.24 -5.96
N VAL A 40 -14.33 -16.30 -6.90
CA VAL A 40 -13.12 -15.51 -7.08
C VAL A 40 -12.84 -14.75 -5.78
N VAL A 41 -11.69 -14.98 -5.18
CA VAL A 41 -11.34 -14.37 -3.91
C VAL A 41 -10.48 -13.13 -4.17
N VAL A 42 -10.96 -11.97 -3.71
CA VAL A 42 -10.25 -10.70 -3.74
C VAL A 42 -9.79 -10.37 -2.33
N VAL A 43 -8.48 -10.39 -2.11
CA VAL A 43 -7.85 -9.83 -0.90
C VAL A 43 -7.64 -8.35 -1.14
N CYS A 44 -8.22 -7.52 -0.29
CA CYS A 44 -8.15 -6.08 -0.40
C CYS A 44 -7.41 -5.50 0.81
N GLY A 45 -6.39 -4.68 0.55
CA GLY A 45 -5.59 -4.05 1.59
C GLY A 45 -6.48 -3.21 2.52
N SER A 46 -6.41 -3.46 3.83
CA SER A 46 -7.24 -2.75 4.82
C SER A 46 -7.07 -1.23 4.81
N ASP A 47 -5.94 -0.74 4.31
CA ASP A 47 -5.65 0.68 4.15
C ASP A 47 -6.57 1.35 3.11
N ASN A 48 -7.17 0.55 2.23
CA ASN A 48 -8.10 0.95 1.18
C ASN A 48 -9.54 0.53 1.52
N SER A 49 -9.90 0.50 2.81
CA SER A 49 -11.18 -0.02 3.31
C SER A 49 -12.40 0.53 2.58
N ALA A 50 -12.43 1.83 2.26
CA ALA A 50 -13.55 2.44 1.53
C ALA A 50 -13.71 1.86 0.09
N VAL A 51 -12.60 1.56 -0.59
CA VAL A 51 -12.60 0.83 -1.87
C VAL A 51 -13.06 -0.61 -1.64
N CYS A 52 -12.54 -1.29 -0.62
CA CYS A 52 -12.88 -2.68 -0.32
C CYS A 52 -14.36 -2.87 0.00
N ASP A 53 -14.95 -1.98 0.80
CA ASP A 53 -16.35 -2.03 1.20
C ASP A 53 -17.26 -1.72 0.01
N SER A 54 -16.95 -0.66 -0.76
CA SER A 54 -17.68 -0.34 -1.99
C SER A 54 -17.61 -1.46 -3.03
N LEU A 55 -16.48 -2.16 -3.11
CA LEU A 55 -16.30 -3.30 -4.00
C LEU A 55 -17.16 -4.48 -3.56
N ARG A 56 -17.20 -4.78 -2.24
CA ARG A 56 -18.02 -5.85 -1.67
C ARG A 56 -19.50 -5.63 -1.96
N ASP A 57 -19.97 -4.38 -1.92
CA ASP A 57 -21.36 -4.03 -2.19
C ASP A 57 -21.73 -4.10 -3.68
N ARG A 58 -20.76 -4.00 -4.59
CA ARG A 58 -20.99 -3.99 -6.04
C ARG A 58 -20.81 -5.35 -6.72
N LEU A 59 -19.96 -6.20 -6.17
CA LEU A 59 -19.70 -7.51 -6.76
C LEU A 59 -20.77 -8.52 -6.35
N ASP A 60 -21.12 -9.42 -7.27
CA ASP A 60 -22.01 -10.52 -7.00
C ASP A 60 -21.37 -11.49 -6.00
N ALA A 61 -21.92 -11.57 -4.78
CA ALA A 61 -21.41 -12.41 -3.70
C ALA A 61 -21.46 -13.91 -4.01
N SER A 62 -22.22 -14.34 -5.02
CA SER A 62 -22.19 -15.74 -5.51
C SER A 62 -20.94 -16.05 -6.35
N ARG A 63 -20.32 -15.02 -6.93
CA ARG A 63 -19.14 -15.12 -7.81
C ARG A 63 -17.86 -14.62 -7.17
N PHE A 64 -17.96 -13.67 -6.23
CA PHE A 64 -16.81 -12.99 -5.63
C PHE A 64 -16.87 -13.00 -4.11
N THR A 65 -15.71 -13.21 -3.47
CA THR A 65 -15.52 -13.00 -2.03
C THR A 65 -14.48 -11.92 -1.82
N VAL A 66 -14.84 -10.82 -1.16
CA VAL A 66 -13.91 -9.72 -0.83
C VAL A 66 -13.52 -9.80 0.64
N ARG A 67 -12.22 -10.00 0.92
CA ARG A 67 -11.66 -10.07 2.28
C ARG A 67 -10.74 -8.88 2.51
N SER A 68 -10.92 -8.18 3.62
CA SER A 68 -10.01 -7.10 4.03
C SER A 68 -8.87 -7.68 4.86
N VAL A 69 -7.64 -7.47 4.43
CA VAL A 69 -6.42 -8.00 5.09
C VAL A 69 -5.39 -6.89 5.15
N ALA A 70 -4.59 -6.83 6.22
CA ALA A 70 -3.50 -5.87 6.28
C ALA A 70 -2.50 -6.15 5.14
N PRO A 71 -2.02 -5.12 4.42
CA PRO A 71 -1.08 -5.36 3.32
C PRO A 71 0.19 -6.09 3.77
N LEU A 72 0.71 -5.75 4.96
CA LEU A 72 1.88 -6.42 5.53
C LEU A 72 1.64 -7.92 5.78
N ASP A 73 0.44 -8.30 6.23
CA ASP A 73 0.09 -9.71 6.44
C ASP A 73 0.00 -10.45 5.10
N THR A 74 -0.45 -9.78 4.04
CA THR A 74 -0.47 -10.36 2.68
C THR A 74 0.95 -10.58 2.17
N VAL A 75 1.86 -9.62 2.38
CA VAL A 75 3.29 -9.78 2.06
C VAL A 75 3.90 -10.92 2.86
N ALA A 76 3.59 -11.04 4.15
CA ALA A 76 4.07 -12.14 4.98
C ALA A 76 3.54 -13.51 4.52
N ALA A 77 2.28 -13.59 4.11
CA ALA A 77 1.67 -14.81 3.57
C ALA A 77 2.32 -15.25 2.25
N LEU A 78 2.69 -14.30 1.39
CA LEU A 78 3.43 -14.57 0.15
C LEU A 78 4.83 -15.14 0.40
N ASN A 79 5.44 -14.84 1.55
CA ASN A 79 6.71 -15.42 1.95
C ASN A 79 6.57 -16.85 2.53
N SER A 80 5.34 -17.36 2.68
CA SER A 80 5.11 -18.73 3.13
C SER A 80 5.37 -19.74 2.00
N GLN A 81 5.46 -21.03 2.34
CA GLN A 81 5.53 -22.09 1.35
C GLN A 81 4.18 -22.43 0.72
N GLU A 82 3.08 -21.91 1.27
CA GLU A 82 1.71 -22.20 0.84
C GLU A 82 1.30 -21.30 -0.33
N ASP A 83 0.61 -21.89 -1.30
CA ASP A 83 0.08 -21.15 -2.43
C ASP A 83 -1.01 -20.16 -1.97
N PRO A 84 -1.09 -18.96 -2.57
CA PRO A 84 -2.14 -18.02 -2.26
C PRO A 84 -3.53 -18.65 -2.39
N ASP A 85 -4.35 -18.52 -1.35
CA ASP A 85 -5.75 -18.95 -1.35
C ASP A 85 -6.69 -17.91 -1.98
N TRP A 86 -6.12 -16.95 -2.70
CA TRP A 86 -6.80 -15.82 -3.31
C TRP A 86 -6.46 -15.67 -4.78
N SER A 87 -7.37 -15.02 -5.52
CA SER A 87 -7.25 -14.79 -6.96
C SER A 87 -6.61 -13.44 -7.27
N TYR A 88 -7.04 -12.39 -6.57
CA TYR A 88 -6.56 -11.03 -6.79
C TYR A 88 -6.23 -10.33 -5.48
N TRP A 89 -5.17 -9.55 -5.48
CA TRP A 89 -4.78 -8.66 -4.40
C TRP A 89 -4.94 -7.20 -4.85
N VAL A 90 -5.83 -6.46 -4.18
CA VAL A 90 -6.04 -5.02 -4.42
C VAL A 90 -5.30 -4.25 -3.33
N THR A 91 -4.26 -3.50 -3.71
CA THR A 91 -3.31 -2.88 -2.75
C THR A 91 -2.57 -1.70 -3.37
N SER A 92 -1.80 -0.98 -2.55
CA SER A 92 -0.89 0.07 -3.04
C SER A 92 0.39 -0.51 -3.66
N GLU A 93 0.93 0.13 -4.71
CA GLU A 93 2.17 -0.25 -5.40
C GLU A 93 3.34 -0.47 -4.44
N ILE A 94 3.45 0.35 -3.39
CA ILE A 94 4.51 0.22 -2.38
C ILE A 94 4.56 -1.17 -1.74
N TRP A 95 3.40 -1.82 -1.55
CA TRP A 95 3.32 -3.18 -1.02
C TRP A 95 3.61 -4.24 -2.08
N VAL A 96 3.26 -3.98 -3.34
CA VAL A 96 3.65 -4.84 -4.47
C VAL A 96 5.17 -4.87 -4.59
N GLN A 97 5.83 -3.71 -4.50
CA GLN A 97 7.29 -3.59 -4.51
C GLN A 97 7.93 -4.33 -3.32
N SER A 98 7.33 -4.22 -2.12
CA SER A 98 7.76 -5.00 -0.96
C SER A 98 7.60 -6.50 -1.18
N ALA A 99 6.49 -6.97 -1.73
CA ALA A 99 6.27 -8.38 -2.02
C ALA A 99 7.32 -8.93 -3.01
N ILE A 100 7.55 -8.25 -4.14
CA ILE A 100 8.50 -8.75 -5.15
C ILE A 100 9.96 -8.70 -4.69
N SER A 101 10.29 -7.87 -3.69
CA SER A 101 11.63 -7.84 -3.10
C SER A 101 11.93 -9.01 -2.16
N GLN A 102 10.89 -9.76 -1.74
CA GLN A 102 11.06 -10.93 -0.88
C GLN A 102 11.37 -12.18 -1.73
N PRO A 103 12.37 -13.00 -1.34
CA PRO A 103 12.69 -14.24 -2.05
C PRO A 103 11.47 -15.16 -2.17
N GLY A 104 11.17 -15.66 -3.37
CA GLY A 104 10.07 -16.62 -3.60
C GLY A 104 8.66 -16.02 -3.65
N SER A 105 8.49 -14.74 -3.28
CA SER A 105 7.19 -14.06 -3.30
C SER A 105 6.83 -13.54 -4.70
N ALA A 106 7.82 -13.15 -5.50
CA ALA A 106 7.61 -12.66 -6.85
C ALA A 106 7.01 -13.72 -7.78
N GLU A 107 7.34 -15.00 -7.58
CA GLU A 107 6.81 -16.14 -8.33
C GLU A 107 5.36 -16.48 -7.97
N ARG A 108 4.86 -15.93 -6.85
CA ARG A 108 3.50 -16.14 -6.32
C ARG A 108 2.54 -15.01 -6.68
N ILE A 109 3.00 -13.97 -7.38
CA ILE A 109 2.16 -12.92 -7.94
C ILE A 109 2.52 -12.65 -9.41
N SER A 110 1.52 -12.32 -10.23
CA SER A 110 1.76 -11.97 -11.64
C SER A 110 1.99 -10.47 -11.78
N ALA A 111 3.16 -9.99 -11.40
CA ALA A 111 3.49 -8.56 -11.48
C ALA A 111 3.33 -7.96 -12.89
N GLN A 112 3.58 -8.76 -13.93
CA GLN A 112 3.41 -8.35 -15.34
C GLN A 112 1.93 -8.21 -15.75
N SER A 113 1.03 -8.90 -15.04
CA SER A 113 -0.42 -8.84 -15.25
C SER A 113 -1.10 -7.91 -14.26
N SER A 114 -0.34 -7.21 -13.42
CA SER A 114 -0.86 -6.21 -12.50
C SER A 114 -1.35 -4.99 -13.27
N VAL A 115 -2.47 -4.42 -12.82
CA VAL A 115 -3.09 -3.26 -13.46
C VAL A 115 -3.24 -2.15 -12.43
N GLU A 116 -2.82 -0.94 -12.79
CA GLU A 116 -3.11 0.27 -12.02
C GLU A 116 -4.59 0.65 -12.21
N LEU A 117 -5.29 0.78 -11.09
CA LEU A 117 -6.69 1.21 -11.03
C LEU A 117 -6.83 2.73 -10.94
N GLY A 118 -5.80 3.40 -10.41
CA GLY A 118 -5.67 4.84 -10.30
C GLY A 118 -4.55 5.23 -9.35
N SER A 119 -4.23 6.51 -9.30
CA SER A 119 -3.21 7.07 -8.42
C SER A 119 -3.72 8.23 -7.60
N SER A 120 -3.05 8.51 -6.49
CA SER A 120 -3.38 9.60 -5.59
C SER A 120 -2.10 10.20 -5.02
N PRO A 121 -1.83 11.51 -5.22
CA PRO A 121 -0.65 12.13 -4.63
C PRO A 121 -0.75 12.15 -3.11
N THR A 122 0.40 11.98 -2.46
CA THR A 122 0.52 12.25 -1.03
C THR A 122 0.22 13.72 -0.78
N SER A 123 -0.61 13.97 0.22
CA SER A 123 -1.07 15.29 0.62
C SER A 123 -0.63 15.59 2.04
N LEU A 124 -0.21 16.83 2.24
CA LEU A 124 -0.05 17.48 3.51
C LEU A 124 -1.34 18.21 3.86
N VAL A 125 -1.86 17.96 5.07
CA VAL A 125 -2.99 18.70 5.62
C VAL A 125 -2.63 19.33 6.95
N MET A 126 -2.92 20.62 7.07
CA MET A 126 -2.57 21.42 8.23
C MET A 126 -3.61 22.50 8.49
N ALA A 127 -3.76 22.88 9.76
CA ALA A 127 -4.62 24.00 10.15
C ALA A 127 -4.09 25.29 9.52
N LYS A 128 -4.98 26.09 8.94
CA LYS A 128 -4.62 27.24 8.12
C LYS A 128 -3.77 28.26 8.89
N GLU A 129 -4.09 28.49 10.15
CA GLU A 129 -3.36 29.39 11.05
C GLU A 129 -1.91 28.93 11.35
N ARG A 130 -1.64 27.62 11.23
CA ARG A 130 -0.30 27.04 11.40
C ARG A 130 0.49 27.00 10.09
N SER A 131 -0.21 27.00 8.95
CA SER A 131 0.41 26.94 7.63
C SER A 131 1.28 28.15 7.30
N VAL A 132 0.80 29.34 7.63
CA VAL A 132 1.50 30.60 7.30
C VAL A 132 2.86 30.71 7.98
N PRO A 133 3.00 30.57 9.32
CA PRO A 133 4.30 30.67 9.96
C PRO A 133 5.26 29.56 9.53
N LEU A 134 4.77 28.32 9.34
CA LEU A 134 5.63 27.22 8.88
C LEU A 134 6.12 27.44 7.44
N ALA A 135 5.25 27.88 6.54
CA ALA A 135 5.65 28.22 5.18
C ALA A 135 6.71 29.33 5.18
N ALA A 136 6.53 30.38 5.99
CA ALA A 136 7.52 31.46 6.12
C ALA A 136 8.86 30.94 6.66
N HIS A 137 8.85 30.05 7.66
CA HIS A 137 10.05 29.41 8.19
C HIS A 137 10.78 28.56 7.13
N CYS A 138 10.03 27.95 6.23
CA CYS A 138 10.55 27.07 5.18
C CYS A 138 10.85 27.78 3.86
N GLY A 139 10.89 29.12 3.83
CA GLY A 139 11.22 29.88 2.63
C GLY A 139 10.09 29.96 1.60
N GLY A 140 8.86 29.68 2.00
CA GLY A 140 7.63 29.86 1.22
C GLY A 140 6.88 28.57 0.91
N VAL A 141 7.57 27.42 0.83
CA VAL A 141 6.97 26.13 0.48
C VAL A 141 7.19 25.13 1.62
N ILE A 142 6.18 24.32 1.92
CA ILE A 142 6.24 23.28 2.94
C ILE A 142 6.45 21.94 2.22
N ASP A 143 7.71 21.64 1.94
CA ASP A 143 8.15 20.40 1.29
C ASP A 143 8.50 19.30 2.31
N TRP A 144 8.92 18.13 1.81
CA TRP A 144 9.32 17.02 2.68
C TRP A 144 10.47 17.38 3.62
N ALA A 145 11.45 18.17 3.14
CA ALA A 145 12.60 18.59 3.93
C ALA A 145 12.22 19.53 5.07
N CYS A 146 11.35 20.52 4.80
CA CYS A 146 10.77 21.42 5.77
C CYS A 146 10.07 20.64 6.90
N ILE A 147 9.22 19.67 6.56
CA ILE A 147 8.49 18.87 7.54
C ILE A 147 9.45 18.03 8.36
N PHE A 148 10.34 17.29 7.67
CA PHE A 148 11.26 16.36 8.30
C PHE A 148 12.22 17.08 9.25
N ASN A 149 12.84 18.19 8.82
CA ASN A 149 13.83 18.93 9.59
C ASN A 149 13.26 19.70 10.79
N ASN A 150 11.95 19.95 10.80
CA ASN A 150 11.29 20.73 11.85
C ASN A 150 10.37 19.90 12.75
N ALA A 151 10.20 18.61 12.47
CA ALA A 151 9.45 17.70 13.33
C ALA A 151 9.99 17.72 14.78
N GLY A 152 9.09 17.92 15.74
CA GLY A 152 9.41 18.00 17.17
C GLY A 152 9.93 19.37 17.66
N LYS A 153 10.22 20.34 16.79
CA LYS A 153 10.61 21.69 17.21
C LYS A 153 9.43 22.46 17.79
N ASN A 154 9.70 23.42 18.69
CA ASN A 154 8.63 24.26 19.24
C ASN A 154 8.15 25.28 18.22
N TRP A 155 6.84 25.52 18.18
CA TRP A 155 6.24 26.52 17.30
C TRP A 155 6.78 27.93 17.51
N ALA A 156 7.23 28.26 18.72
CA ALA A 156 7.91 29.54 19.00
C ALA A 156 9.17 29.74 18.15
N ASP A 157 9.95 28.67 17.93
CA ASP A 157 11.18 28.70 17.13
C ASP A 157 10.89 28.70 15.62
N LEU A 158 9.66 28.32 15.23
CA LEU A 158 9.16 28.29 13.86
C LEU A 158 8.39 29.56 13.48
N GLY A 159 8.38 30.58 14.36
CA GLY A 159 7.64 31.83 14.13
C GLY A 159 6.13 31.73 14.35
N GLY A 160 5.65 30.62 14.92
CA GLY A 160 4.26 30.40 15.31
C GLY A 160 3.96 30.74 16.78
N ASN A 161 2.73 30.45 17.20
CA ASN A 161 2.30 30.68 18.59
C ASN A 161 2.88 29.59 19.52
N SER A 162 3.56 30.01 20.59
CA SER A 162 4.17 29.11 21.58
C SER A 162 3.16 28.20 22.28
N ALA A 163 1.89 28.61 22.41
CA ALA A 163 0.83 27.80 23.00
C ALA A 163 0.49 26.54 22.17
N TRP A 164 0.91 26.46 20.91
CA TRP A 164 0.74 25.25 20.09
C TRP A 164 1.72 24.13 20.46
N GLY A 165 2.76 24.43 21.25
CA GLY A 165 3.77 23.47 21.67
C GLY A 165 4.69 23.07 20.52
N GLN A 166 4.94 21.77 20.36
CA GLN A 166 5.80 21.25 19.30
C GLN A 166 5.06 21.04 17.97
N LEU A 167 5.80 21.09 16.87
CA LEU A 167 5.36 20.61 15.56
C LEU A 167 5.24 19.09 15.62
N LYS A 168 4.00 18.61 15.69
CA LYS A 168 3.64 17.20 15.79
C LYS A 168 3.29 16.65 14.42
N LEU A 169 3.83 15.51 14.05
CA LEU A 169 3.42 14.80 12.84
C LEU A 169 2.20 13.91 13.13
N GLY A 170 1.35 13.74 12.14
CA GLY A 170 0.31 12.71 12.08
C GLY A 170 0.55 11.85 10.85
N VAL A 171 1.43 10.87 11.04
CA VAL A 171 1.78 9.85 10.04
C VAL A 171 1.13 8.53 10.48
N GLY A 172 0.55 7.82 9.52
CA GLY A 172 0.01 6.48 9.75
C GLY A 172 1.06 5.49 10.28
N PRO A 173 0.67 4.34 10.83
CA PRO A 173 1.62 3.28 11.18
C PRO A 173 2.48 2.90 9.97
N SER A 174 3.75 2.54 10.15
CA SER A 174 4.63 2.11 9.04
C SER A 174 4.19 0.80 8.38
N SER A 175 3.23 0.10 8.99
CA SER A 175 2.52 -1.05 8.42
C SER A 175 1.37 -0.67 7.49
N THR A 176 1.12 0.63 7.24
CA THR A 176 0.13 1.12 6.27
C THR A 176 0.80 1.85 5.11
N SER A 177 0.07 1.97 3.99
CA SER A 177 0.50 2.62 2.75
C SER A 177 0.88 4.08 2.98
N ASP A 178 0.05 4.84 3.71
CA ASP A 178 0.34 6.23 4.10
C ASP A 178 1.60 6.34 4.96
N GLY A 179 1.78 5.44 5.92
CA GLY A 179 2.97 5.41 6.77
C GLY A 179 4.23 5.17 5.95
N ARG A 180 4.19 4.21 5.02
CA ARG A 180 5.32 3.95 4.11
C ARG A 180 5.58 5.10 3.13
N LEU A 181 4.54 5.74 2.60
CA LEU A 181 4.69 6.92 1.73
C LEU A 181 5.30 8.11 2.47
N ALA A 182 4.94 8.32 3.74
CA ALA A 182 5.59 9.35 4.56
C ALA A 182 7.07 9.03 4.81
N LEU A 183 7.42 7.76 5.08
CA LEU A 183 8.82 7.33 5.20
C LEU A 183 9.59 7.51 3.89
N ALA A 184 8.95 7.23 2.75
CA ALA A 184 9.52 7.50 1.44
C ALA A 184 9.82 8.99 1.25
N GLY A 185 8.89 9.86 1.65
CA GLY A 185 9.08 11.32 1.61
C GLY A 185 10.24 11.79 2.49
N PHE A 186 10.37 11.24 3.70
CA PHE A 186 11.50 11.55 4.59
C PHE A 186 12.83 11.07 4.01
N ALA A 187 12.87 9.88 3.40
CA ALA A 187 14.07 9.39 2.72
C ALA A 187 14.50 10.36 1.61
N LEU A 188 13.57 10.81 0.76
CA LEU A 188 13.86 11.78 -0.31
C LEU A 188 14.34 13.13 0.22
N ALA A 189 13.90 13.53 1.42
CA ALA A 189 14.29 14.78 2.05
C ALA A 189 15.70 14.75 2.68
N GLY A 190 16.15 13.58 3.13
CA GLY A 190 17.32 13.49 4.02
C GLY A 190 18.40 12.52 3.57
N LEU A 191 18.17 11.75 2.51
CA LEU A 191 19.13 10.81 1.93
C LEU A 191 19.46 11.20 0.48
N PRO A 192 20.64 10.80 -0.04
CA PRO A 192 20.97 11.02 -1.44
C PRO A 192 19.98 10.31 -2.38
N ALA A 193 19.86 10.82 -3.62
CA ALA A 193 19.04 10.18 -4.64
C ALA A 193 19.53 8.76 -4.92
N GLY A 194 18.59 7.80 -4.96
CA GLY A 194 18.92 6.38 -5.14
C GLY A 194 19.51 5.71 -3.89
N ALA A 195 19.40 6.33 -2.72
CA ALA A 195 19.91 5.77 -1.47
C ALA A 195 19.39 4.35 -1.22
N ASP A 196 20.25 3.53 -0.61
CA ASP A 196 19.93 2.18 -0.18
C ASP A 196 20.15 1.99 1.33
N THR A 197 20.09 0.74 1.76
CA THR A 197 20.28 0.34 3.15
C THR A 197 21.68 0.65 3.69
N THR A 198 22.69 0.69 2.81
CA THR A 198 24.08 1.04 3.13
C THR A 198 24.19 2.52 3.45
N ASP A 199 23.58 3.39 2.63
CA ASP A 199 23.55 4.83 2.89
C ASP A 199 22.89 5.14 4.24
N LEU A 200 21.76 4.48 4.53
CA LEU A 200 21.06 4.63 5.80
C LEU A 200 21.95 4.24 7.00
N SER A 201 22.78 3.22 6.85
CA SER A 201 23.63 2.71 7.93
C SER A 201 24.70 3.71 8.39
N VAL A 202 25.13 4.61 7.50
CA VAL A 202 26.16 5.62 7.76
C VAL A 202 25.59 7.04 7.94
N ALA A 203 24.28 7.22 7.75
CA ALA A 203 23.62 8.51 7.83
C ALA A 203 23.16 8.86 9.27
N ASP A 204 24.11 9.11 10.17
CA ASP A 204 23.84 9.39 11.60
C ASP A 204 22.84 10.54 11.80
N SER A 205 23.05 11.66 11.08
CA SER A 205 22.18 12.84 11.16
C SER A 205 20.76 12.53 10.71
N PHE A 206 20.60 11.76 9.63
CA PHE A 206 19.30 11.32 9.16
C PHE A 206 18.60 10.45 10.21
N ARG A 207 19.30 9.48 10.80
CA ARG A 207 18.73 8.59 11.83
C ARG A 207 18.30 9.37 13.08
N THR A 208 19.08 10.36 13.51
CA THR A 208 18.67 11.29 14.59
C THR A 208 17.42 12.06 14.19
N GLN A 209 17.36 12.59 12.97
CA GLN A 209 16.21 13.34 12.51
C GLN A 209 14.94 12.47 12.38
N LEU A 210 15.09 11.23 11.91
CA LEU A 210 14.02 10.24 11.85
C LEU A 210 13.50 9.89 13.24
N SER A 211 14.39 9.75 14.23
CA SER A 211 14.02 9.53 15.62
C SER A 211 13.23 10.71 16.21
N ASN A 212 13.64 11.95 15.91
CA ASN A 212 12.89 13.15 16.30
C ASN A 212 11.50 13.18 15.67
N ALA A 213 11.41 12.88 14.37
CA ALA A 213 10.15 12.80 13.63
C ALA A 213 9.22 11.74 14.21
N SER A 214 9.72 10.52 14.46
CA SER A 214 8.97 9.43 15.09
C SER A 214 8.49 9.81 16.50
N SER A 215 9.35 10.42 17.31
CA SER A 215 9.01 10.86 18.67
C SER A 215 7.93 11.94 18.68
N SER A 216 7.92 12.82 17.67
CA SER A 216 6.89 13.85 17.50
C SER A 216 5.56 13.31 16.95
N ASN A 217 5.59 12.11 16.33
CA ASN A 217 4.44 11.53 15.66
C ASN A 217 3.35 11.15 16.65
N LYS A 218 2.10 11.47 16.28
CA LYS A 218 0.91 11.05 17.02
C LYS A 218 0.24 9.95 16.22
N ALA A 219 0.64 8.71 16.46
CA ALA A 219 0.02 7.54 15.84
C ALA A 219 -1.42 7.35 16.37
N ALA A 220 -2.39 7.21 15.48
CA ALA A 220 -3.77 6.91 15.78
C ALA A 220 -4.47 6.18 14.62
N PRO A 221 -5.45 5.33 14.91
CA PRO A 221 -6.47 4.98 13.92
C PRO A 221 -7.18 6.27 13.44
N ASP A 222 -7.44 6.39 12.14
CA ASP A 222 -8.09 7.54 11.52
C ASP A 222 -7.46 8.90 11.95
N GLN A 223 -6.19 9.07 11.59
CA GLN A 223 -5.41 10.29 11.85
C GLN A 223 -6.13 11.55 11.36
N LEU A 224 -6.68 11.44 10.16
CA LEU A 224 -7.34 12.53 9.48
C LEU A 224 -8.62 12.92 10.19
N GLY A 225 -9.54 11.98 10.43
CA GLY A 225 -10.79 12.28 11.14
C GLY A 225 -10.53 12.90 12.50
N ARG A 226 -9.57 12.36 13.27
CA ARG A 226 -9.13 12.95 14.54
C ARG A 226 -8.59 14.36 14.41
N PHE A 227 -7.78 14.63 13.38
CA PHE A 227 -7.22 15.96 13.16
C PHE A 227 -8.30 16.99 12.79
N LEU A 228 -9.28 16.59 11.97
CA LEU A 228 -10.39 17.45 11.55
C LEU A 228 -11.29 17.83 12.74
N THR A 229 -11.51 16.91 13.69
CA THR A 229 -12.29 17.19 14.89
C THR A 229 -11.47 17.86 16.00
N THR A 230 -10.18 17.57 16.07
CA THR A 230 -9.27 18.02 17.14
C THR A 230 -7.95 18.52 16.53
N PRO A 231 -7.88 19.75 15.98
CA PRO A 231 -6.68 20.25 15.29
C PRO A 231 -5.43 20.37 16.17
N ALA A 232 -5.55 20.32 17.50
CA ALA A 232 -4.42 20.27 18.43
C ALA A 232 -3.72 18.90 18.49
N PHE A 233 -4.34 17.86 17.92
CA PHE A 233 -3.85 16.50 17.90
C PHE A 233 -2.49 16.38 17.19
N ALA A 234 -2.43 16.85 15.95
CA ALA A 234 -1.22 16.93 15.14
C ALA A 234 -1.02 18.37 14.64
N SER A 235 0.12 18.64 14.02
CA SER A 235 0.36 19.88 13.27
C SER A 235 0.23 19.66 11.77
N VAL A 236 0.72 18.52 11.29
CA VAL A 236 0.76 18.13 9.89
C VAL A 236 0.27 16.69 9.77
N ILE A 237 -0.73 16.44 8.92
CA ILE A 237 -1.17 15.10 8.52
C ILE A 237 -0.59 14.78 7.14
N LEU A 238 -0.01 13.59 6.99
CA LEU A 238 0.52 13.07 5.73
C LEU A 238 -0.28 11.81 5.36
N SER A 239 -0.98 11.86 4.22
CA SER A 239 -1.80 10.74 3.72
C SER A 239 -2.09 10.94 2.22
N SER A 240 -2.62 9.93 1.52
CA SER A 240 -3.00 10.06 0.11
C SER A 240 -4.23 10.96 -0.08
N LYS A 241 -4.21 11.83 -1.10
CA LYS A 241 -5.31 12.76 -1.47
C LYS A 241 -6.68 12.09 -1.59
N ALA A 242 -6.73 10.85 -2.07
CA ALA A 242 -7.96 10.05 -2.17
C ALA A 242 -8.68 9.95 -0.83
N GLN A 243 -7.95 9.81 0.29
CA GLN A 243 -8.53 9.75 1.64
C GLN A 243 -9.13 11.09 2.11
N PHE A 244 -8.79 12.21 1.47
CA PHE A 244 -9.21 13.55 1.89
C PHE A 244 -10.45 14.08 1.15
N ARG A 245 -10.88 13.49 0.02
CA ARG A 245 -11.88 14.14 -0.86
C ARG A 245 -13.20 14.46 -0.19
N VAL A 246 -13.63 13.67 0.79
CA VAL A 246 -14.88 13.94 1.55
C VAL A 246 -14.66 14.99 2.65
N ALA A 247 -13.45 15.08 3.21
CA ALA A 247 -13.10 16.01 4.28
C ALA A 247 -12.78 17.44 3.79
N ASP A 248 -12.20 17.55 2.59
CA ASP A 248 -11.65 18.79 2.02
C ASP A 248 -12.74 19.85 1.76
N ALA A 249 -13.84 19.46 1.12
CA ALA A 249 -14.92 20.38 0.78
C ALA A 249 -15.58 21.02 2.03
N ALA A 250 -15.79 20.24 3.09
CA ALA A 250 -16.45 20.71 4.31
C ALA A 250 -15.55 21.58 5.20
N ASN A 251 -14.22 21.48 5.05
CA ASN A 251 -13.27 22.11 5.98
C ASN A 251 -12.23 23.02 5.32
N SER A 252 -12.38 23.32 4.03
CA SER A 252 -11.48 24.19 3.25
C SER A 252 -11.22 25.59 3.83
N SER A 253 -12.11 26.10 4.71
CA SER A 253 -11.90 27.37 5.41
C SER A 253 -10.92 27.26 6.60
N LYS A 254 -10.76 26.06 7.17
CA LYS A 254 -9.98 25.79 8.39
C LYS A 254 -8.64 25.12 8.11
N PHE A 255 -8.53 24.36 7.03
CA PHE A 255 -7.32 23.63 6.69
C PHE A 255 -6.76 24.05 5.34
N VAL A 256 -5.46 23.85 5.18
CA VAL A 256 -4.77 23.91 3.90
C VAL A 256 -4.38 22.48 3.54
N VAL A 257 -4.72 22.10 2.31
CA VAL A 257 -4.26 20.85 1.68
C VAL A 257 -3.27 21.24 0.60
N SER A 258 -2.09 20.62 0.61
CA SER A 258 -1.04 20.84 -0.39
C SER A 258 -0.30 19.55 -0.66
N THR A 259 0.33 19.42 -1.82
CA THR A 259 1.20 18.28 -2.13
C THR A 259 2.65 18.69 -1.85
N PRO A 260 3.35 18.04 -0.89
CA PRO A 260 4.76 18.32 -0.65
C PRO A 260 5.60 17.89 -1.86
N GLU A 261 6.64 18.66 -2.14
CA GLU A 261 7.58 18.38 -3.25
C GLU A 261 8.80 17.57 -2.78
N PRO A 262 9.31 16.62 -3.59
CA PRO A 262 8.69 16.14 -4.82
C PRO A 262 7.41 15.34 -4.52
N ALA A 263 6.46 15.36 -5.46
CA ALA A 263 5.21 14.62 -5.32
C ALA A 263 5.50 13.11 -5.29
N LEU A 264 4.91 12.43 -4.31
CA LEU A 264 4.85 10.98 -4.22
C LEU A 264 3.44 10.53 -4.58
N LEU A 265 3.31 9.43 -5.32
CA LEU A 265 2.01 8.84 -5.65
C LEU A 265 1.82 7.55 -4.85
N ASP A 266 0.66 7.45 -4.23
CA ASP A 266 0.06 6.15 -3.95
C ASP A 266 -0.59 5.65 -5.24
N ARG A 267 -0.29 4.43 -5.68
CA ARG A 267 -0.93 3.82 -6.85
C ARG A 267 -1.69 2.59 -6.42
N LEU A 268 -3.00 2.59 -6.64
CA LEU A 268 -3.85 1.45 -6.35
C LEU A 268 -3.72 0.43 -7.48
N MET A 269 -3.30 -0.78 -7.13
CA MET A 269 -3.03 -1.88 -8.04
C MET A 269 -4.01 -3.01 -7.80
N VAL A 270 -4.39 -3.72 -8.86
CA VAL A 270 -4.90 -5.09 -8.76
C VAL A 270 -3.83 -6.05 -9.28
N VAL A 271 -3.48 -7.03 -8.46
CA VAL A 271 -2.38 -7.97 -8.68
C VAL A 271 -2.92 -9.40 -8.68
N PRO A 272 -2.86 -10.14 -9.79
CA PRO A 272 -3.25 -11.55 -9.82
C PRO A 272 -2.29 -12.42 -9.01
N SER A 273 -2.83 -13.44 -8.33
CA SER A 273 -1.99 -14.51 -7.78
C SER A 273 -1.31 -15.31 -8.89
N ALA A 274 -0.14 -15.85 -8.59
CA ALA A 274 0.55 -16.84 -9.40
C ALA A 274 0.76 -18.14 -8.58
N GLY A 275 1.12 -19.23 -9.24
CA GLY A 275 1.27 -20.56 -8.62
C GLY A 275 0.23 -21.59 -9.09
N SER A 276 0.04 -22.69 -8.35
CA SER A 276 -0.86 -23.77 -8.77
C SER A 276 -2.35 -23.36 -8.76
N ALA A 277 -2.67 -22.28 -8.02
CA ALA A 277 -3.97 -21.61 -7.97
C ALA A 277 -3.98 -20.25 -8.71
N ALA A 278 -3.06 -20.03 -9.67
CA ALA A 278 -2.92 -18.76 -10.36
C ALA A 278 -4.23 -18.26 -10.96
N ALA A 279 -4.55 -16.99 -10.70
CA ALA A 279 -5.64 -16.33 -11.39
C ALA A 279 -5.25 -15.94 -12.82
N PRO A 280 -6.19 -15.98 -13.78
CA PRO A 280 -5.98 -15.30 -15.05
C PRO A 280 -5.86 -13.79 -14.82
N PRO A 281 -5.42 -13.03 -15.83
CA PRO A 281 -5.54 -11.58 -15.80
C PRO A 281 -6.97 -11.15 -15.45
N PRO A 282 -7.16 -10.03 -14.72
CA PRO A 282 -8.47 -9.60 -14.29
C PRO A 282 -9.42 -9.44 -15.49
N SER A 283 -10.65 -9.96 -15.36
CA SER A 283 -11.64 -9.82 -16.43
C SER A 283 -12.00 -8.36 -16.66
N ALA A 284 -12.45 -8.02 -17.88
CA ALA A 284 -12.89 -6.66 -18.18
C ALA A 284 -14.04 -6.18 -17.28
N GLU A 285 -14.92 -7.10 -16.85
CA GLU A 285 -15.99 -6.82 -15.89
C GLU A 285 -15.42 -6.40 -14.52
N LEU A 286 -14.47 -7.18 -13.99
CA LEU A 286 -13.83 -6.91 -12.71
C LEU A 286 -13.02 -5.61 -12.75
N LEU A 287 -12.24 -5.38 -13.82
CA LEU A 287 -11.48 -4.14 -13.99
C LEU A 287 -12.39 -2.93 -14.05
N LYS A 288 -13.49 -3.01 -14.82
CA LYS A 288 -14.46 -1.91 -14.89
C LYS A 288 -15.07 -1.61 -13.54
N ALA A 289 -15.44 -2.63 -12.76
CA ALA A 289 -15.96 -2.45 -11.41
C ALA A 289 -14.92 -1.81 -10.47
N LEU A 290 -13.70 -2.34 -10.46
CA LEU A 290 -12.60 -1.85 -9.63
C LEU A 290 -12.22 -0.40 -9.95
N SER A 291 -11.99 -0.08 -11.23
CA SER A 291 -11.66 1.29 -11.65
C SER A 291 -12.78 2.28 -11.34
N SER A 292 -14.04 1.87 -11.50
CA SER A 292 -15.18 2.71 -11.13
C SER A 292 -15.21 2.96 -9.63
N VAL A 293 -15.00 1.95 -8.79
CA VAL A 293 -14.94 2.11 -7.34
C VAL A 293 -13.76 3.00 -6.94
N ALA A 294 -12.59 2.78 -7.53
CA ALA A 294 -11.41 3.60 -7.25
C ALA A 294 -11.68 5.08 -7.58
N ALA A 295 -12.25 5.37 -8.75
CA ALA A 295 -12.62 6.74 -9.13
C ALA A 295 -13.63 7.37 -8.16
N ASP A 296 -14.65 6.62 -7.74
CA ASP A 296 -15.64 7.08 -6.76
C ASP A 296 -15.02 7.38 -5.39
N GLN A 297 -13.97 6.62 -5.01
CA GLN A 297 -13.17 6.82 -3.81
C GLN A 297 -12.02 7.84 -4.00
N GLY A 298 -11.98 8.52 -5.14
CA GLY A 298 -11.12 9.66 -5.34
C GLY A 298 -9.77 9.41 -5.98
N TRP A 299 -9.49 8.17 -6.36
CA TRP A 299 -8.31 7.80 -7.13
C TRP A 299 -8.40 8.39 -8.54
N GLU A 300 -7.33 9.01 -9.00
CA GLU A 300 -7.27 9.73 -10.27
C GLU A 300 -6.69 8.82 -11.36
N SER A 301 -7.29 8.84 -12.56
CA SER A 301 -6.78 8.08 -13.71
C SER A 301 -5.64 8.83 -14.40
N GLY A 302 -4.54 8.13 -14.70
CA GLY A 302 -3.45 8.67 -15.53
C GLY A 302 -2.12 8.79 -14.79
N SER A 303 -1.04 8.94 -15.56
CA SER A 303 0.32 9.06 -15.02
C SER A 303 0.59 10.51 -14.62
N ALA A 304 0.37 10.85 -13.34
CA ALA A 304 1.01 12.04 -12.79
C ALA A 304 2.53 11.79 -12.72
N THR A 305 3.33 12.81 -13.05
CA THR A 305 4.78 12.76 -12.85
C THR A 305 5.07 12.81 -11.36
N ALA A 306 5.87 11.87 -10.86
CA ALA A 306 6.18 11.75 -9.44
C ALA A 306 7.62 11.27 -9.25
N ALA A 307 8.17 11.52 -8.06
CA ALA A 307 9.46 10.95 -7.70
C ALA A 307 9.35 9.43 -7.56
N ASP A 308 10.44 8.74 -7.93
CA ASP A 308 10.55 7.31 -7.71
C ASP A 308 10.52 7.00 -6.21
N LEU A 309 9.83 5.92 -5.85
CA LEU A 309 9.83 5.43 -4.48
C LEU A 309 11.21 4.87 -4.14
N PRO A 310 11.69 5.06 -2.89
CA PRO A 310 12.87 4.36 -2.41
C PRO A 310 12.69 2.85 -2.50
N SER A 311 13.82 2.12 -2.54
CA SER A 311 13.79 0.66 -2.60
C SER A 311 13.00 0.07 -1.44
N ALA A 312 12.31 -1.06 -1.68
CA ALA A 312 11.56 -1.76 -0.65
C ALA A 312 12.40 -2.11 0.58
N GLY A 313 13.66 -2.53 0.38
CA GLY A 313 14.60 -2.83 1.46
C GLY A 313 14.93 -1.60 2.32
N LEU A 314 15.11 -0.42 1.69
CA LEU A 314 15.29 0.83 2.43
C LEU A 314 14.02 1.18 3.22
N LEU A 315 12.84 1.08 2.61
CA LEU A 315 11.57 1.36 3.29
C LEU A 315 11.31 0.41 4.47
N ASP A 316 11.68 -0.86 4.35
CA ASP A 316 11.58 -1.84 5.44
C ASP A 316 12.50 -1.46 6.62
N GLN A 317 13.74 -1.05 6.34
CA GLN A 317 14.66 -0.57 7.38
C GLN A 317 14.19 0.73 8.03
N LEU A 318 13.67 1.68 7.23
CA LEU A 318 13.07 2.91 7.76
C LEU A 318 11.86 2.61 8.66
N ALA A 319 11.01 1.66 8.27
CA ALA A 319 9.87 1.22 9.07
C ALA A 319 10.30 0.60 10.40
N GLN A 320 11.39 -0.18 10.41
CA GLN A 320 11.99 -0.71 11.64
C GLN A 320 12.49 0.43 12.54
N LEU A 321 13.33 1.33 12.01
CA LEU A 321 13.87 2.47 12.76
C LEU A 321 12.77 3.39 13.29
N TRP A 322 11.71 3.61 12.52
CA TRP A 322 10.57 4.43 12.92
C TRP A 322 9.84 3.86 14.14
N ASN A 323 9.81 2.54 14.27
CA ASN A 323 9.11 1.84 15.35
C ASN A 323 9.97 1.61 16.60
N THR A 324 11.30 1.74 16.49
CA THR A 324 12.22 1.62 17.63
C THR A 324 12.11 2.88 18.50
N LYS A 325 11.60 2.72 19.72
CA LYS A 325 11.61 3.75 20.77
C LYS A 325 12.62 3.41 21.84
#